data_AF-A0A2V8T7G2-F1
#
_entry.id   AF-A0A2V8T7G2-F1
#
_cell.length_a   1.000
_cell.length_b   1.000
_cell.length_c   1.000
_cell.angle_alpha   90.00
_cell.angle_beta   90.00
_cell.angle_gamma   90.00
#
_symmetry.space_group_name_H-M   'P 1'
#
loop_
_entity.id
_entity.type
_entity.pdbx_description
1 polymer ?
#
loop_
_entity_poly.entity_id
_entity_poly.type
_entity_poly.pdbx_seq_one_letter_code
_entity_poly.pdbx_strand_id
1 'polypeptide(L)'
;MTAAKVELGRMLFFEVRLSADGTVSCASCHDPKRAFTDGRTVAEGIGGRRGVRNSPTLLNAMFSTGQFWDGRAGTLEEQAKMPLINPSEMGNESHES
;
A
#
# COMPACT_ATOMS: atom_id res chain seq x y z
N MET A 1 7.95 -18.91 4.01
CA MET A 1 8.18 -17.55 4.53
C MET A 1 9.35 -17.62 5.50
N THR A 2 10.36 -16.75 5.39
CA THR A 2 11.53 -16.74 6.29
C THR A 2 11.49 -15.51 7.20
N ALA A 3 12.14 -15.58 8.38
CA ALA A 3 12.24 -14.42 9.28
C ALA A 3 12.86 -13.20 8.59
N ALA A 4 13.91 -13.42 7.78
CA ALA A 4 14.54 -12.38 6.99
C ALA A 4 13.57 -11.72 5.98
N LYS A 5 12.70 -12.50 5.32
CA LYS A 5 11.70 -11.96 4.40
C LYS A 5 10.62 -11.14 5.12
N VAL A 6 10.20 -11.58 6.31
CA VAL A 6 9.24 -10.83 7.15
C VAL A 6 9.84 -9.50 7.58
N GLU A 7 11.09 -9.50 8.05
CA GLU A 7 11.78 -8.29 8.49
C GLU A 7 12.00 -7.31 7.32
N LEU A 8 12.43 -7.80 6.17
CA LEU A 8 12.54 -6.97 4.96
C LEU A 8 11.18 -6.37 4.56
N GLY A 9 10.11 -7.17 4.56
CA GLY A 9 8.77 -6.68 4.27
C GLY A 9 8.31 -5.60 5.26
N ARG A 10 8.61 -5.78 6.55
CA ARG A 10 8.35 -4.78 7.59
C ARG A 10 9.11 -3.49 7.31
N MET A 11 10.39 -3.55 6.94
CA MET A 11 11.17 -2.36 6.60
C MET A 11 10.56 -1.62 5.39
N LEU A 12 10.26 -2.35 4.31
CA LEU A 12 9.67 -1.79 3.10
C LEU A 12 8.29 -1.15 3.34
N PHE A 13 7.49 -1.71 4.24
CA PHE A 13 6.17 -1.17 4.59
C PHE A 13 6.21 0.29 5.08
N PHE A 14 7.29 0.67 5.76
CA PHE A 14 7.52 2.02 6.28
C PHE A 14 8.49 2.86 5.43
N GLU A 15 8.95 2.34 4.28
CA GLU A 15 9.94 3.01 3.45
C GLU A 15 9.29 4.01 2.49
N VAL A 16 9.55 5.30 2.71
CA VAL A 16 8.99 6.38 1.88
C VAL A 16 9.71 6.53 0.53
N ARG A 17 10.97 6.08 0.44
CA ARG A 17 11.76 6.11 -0.82
C ARG A 17 11.20 5.19 -1.91
N LEU A 18 10.20 4.38 -1.58
CA LEU A 18 9.45 3.62 -2.58
C LEU A 18 8.47 4.48 -3.38
N SER A 19 8.11 5.68 -2.90
CA SER A 19 7.30 6.65 -3.66
C SER A 19 8.18 7.57 -4.50
N ALA A 20 7.63 8.06 -5.62
CA ALA A 20 8.37 8.83 -6.61
C ALA A 20 8.97 10.14 -6.06
N ASP A 21 8.35 10.73 -5.03
CA ASP A 21 8.85 11.96 -4.38
C ASP A 21 9.42 11.72 -2.97
N GLY A 22 9.46 10.47 -2.51
CA GLY A 22 9.98 10.11 -1.19
C GLY A 22 9.09 10.54 -0.01
N THR A 23 7.78 10.78 -0.22
CA THR A 23 6.88 11.29 0.84
C THR A 23 5.88 10.27 1.38
N VAL A 24 5.60 9.18 0.65
CA VAL A 24 4.55 8.21 0.98
C VAL A 24 5.12 6.79 1.08
N SER A 25 4.65 6.02 2.07
CA SER A 25 4.88 4.58 2.17
C SER A 25 3.55 3.83 2.31
N CYS A 26 3.59 2.49 2.35
CA CYS A 26 2.39 1.68 2.60
C CYS A 26 1.70 2.09 3.92
N ALA A 27 2.50 2.40 4.95
CA ALA A 27 2.02 2.82 6.26
C ALA A 27 1.32 4.20 6.27
N SER A 28 1.55 5.06 5.28
CA SER A 28 0.88 6.36 5.18
C SER A 28 -0.64 6.21 5.03
N CYS A 29 -1.08 5.14 4.35
CA CYS A 29 -2.49 4.82 4.13
C CYS A 29 -2.98 3.64 5.00
N HIS A 30 -2.06 2.80 5.48
CA HIS A 30 -2.35 1.63 6.29
C HIS A 30 -1.65 1.70 7.65
N ASP A 31 -2.05 2.67 8.49
CA ASP A 31 -1.42 2.95 9.78
C ASP A 31 -1.72 1.83 10.81
N PRO A 32 -0.69 1.13 11.35
CA PRO A 32 -0.88 0.09 12.37
C PRO A 32 -1.64 0.59 13.63
N LYS A 33 -1.51 1.87 13.99
CA LYS A 33 -2.20 2.48 15.13
C LYS A 33 -3.70 2.67 14.88
N ARG A 34 -4.13 2.56 13.63
CA ARG A 34 -5.53 2.72 13.17
C ARG A 34 -6.04 1.43 12.54
N ALA A 35 -5.61 0.28 13.08
CA ALA A 35 -5.97 -1.03 12.54
C ALA A 35 -5.65 -1.16 11.04
N PHE A 36 -4.52 -0.60 10.59
CA PHE A 36 -4.06 -0.59 9.20
C PHE A 36 -5.02 0.12 8.23
N THR A 37 -5.69 1.17 8.70
CA THR A 37 -6.46 2.13 7.90
C THR A 37 -5.84 3.52 8.06
N ASP A 38 -6.31 4.51 7.31
CA ASP A 38 -5.93 5.93 7.51
C ASP A 38 -7.03 6.74 8.24
N GLY A 39 -8.21 6.14 8.46
CA GLY A 39 -9.36 6.81 9.07
C GLY A 39 -10.01 7.88 8.18
N ARG A 40 -9.74 7.87 6.87
CA ARG A 40 -10.31 8.82 5.91
C ARG A 40 -11.37 8.16 5.05
N THR A 41 -12.33 8.97 4.56
CA THR A 41 -13.33 8.50 3.59
C THR A 41 -12.72 8.26 2.21
N VAL A 42 -11.63 8.97 1.89
CA VAL A 42 -10.84 8.82 0.67
C VAL A 42 -9.38 8.97 1.05
N ALA A 43 -8.54 8.05 0.58
CA ALA A 43 -7.10 8.09 0.83
C ALA A 43 -6.43 9.30 0.19
N GLU A 44 -5.33 9.74 0.77
CA GLU A 44 -4.48 10.80 0.25
C GLU A 44 -3.06 10.25 0.06
N GLY A 45 -2.57 10.30 -1.17
CA GLY A 45 -1.24 9.84 -1.54
C GLY A 45 -0.30 10.97 -1.93
N ILE A 46 0.59 10.68 -2.87
CA ILE A 46 1.69 11.55 -3.30
C ILE A 46 1.23 12.97 -3.64
N GLY A 47 1.96 13.98 -3.14
CA GLY A 47 1.64 15.40 -3.35
C GLY A 47 0.26 15.84 -2.84
N GLY A 48 -0.33 15.13 -1.86
CA GLY A 48 -1.66 15.43 -1.33
C GLY A 48 -2.81 15.03 -2.28
N ARG A 49 -2.53 14.19 -3.29
CA ARG A 49 -3.54 13.77 -4.25
C ARG A 49 -4.55 12.86 -3.59
N ARG A 50 -5.83 13.17 -3.75
CA ARG A 50 -6.93 12.33 -3.27
C ARG A 50 -7.13 11.15 -4.23
N GLY A 51 -7.24 9.96 -3.67
CA GLY A 51 -7.65 8.77 -4.40
C GLY A 51 -9.15 8.78 -4.73
N VAL A 52 -9.69 7.61 -5.06
CA VAL A 52 -11.11 7.42 -5.39
C VAL A 52 -11.87 6.56 -4.37
N ARG A 53 -11.17 5.96 -3.41
CA ARG A 53 -11.71 5.04 -2.39
C ARG A 53 -11.00 5.25 -1.06
N ASN A 54 -11.59 4.73 0.01
CA ASN A 54 -10.92 4.62 1.30
C ASN A 54 -9.85 3.51 1.28
N SER A 55 -8.87 3.60 2.18
CA SER A 55 -7.90 2.53 2.43
C SER A 55 -8.54 1.43 3.29
N PRO A 56 -8.71 0.20 2.77
CA PRO A 56 -9.21 -0.90 3.58
C PRO A 56 -8.20 -1.29 4.67
N THR A 57 -8.67 -1.97 5.71
CA THR A 57 -7.75 -2.54 6.71
C THR A 57 -6.90 -3.65 6.09
N LEU A 58 -5.64 -3.76 6.48
CA LEU A 58 -4.79 -4.91 6.16
C LEU A 58 -4.93 -6.06 7.17
N LEU A 59 -5.63 -5.86 8.29
CA LEU A 59 -5.89 -6.94 9.23
C LEU A 59 -6.66 -8.05 8.53
N ASN A 60 -6.13 -9.27 8.58
CA ASN A 60 -6.70 -10.45 7.96
C ASN A 60 -6.84 -10.39 6.43
N ALA A 61 -6.25 -9.40 5.74
CA ALA A 61 -6.32 -9.27 4.29
C ALA A 61 -5.78 -10.53 3.56
N MET A 62 -4.83 -11.23 4.18
CA MET A 62 -4.30 -12.52 3.70
C MET A 62 -5.37 -13.62 3.55
N PHE A 63 -6.48 -13.53 4.28
CA PHE A 63 -7.57 -14.51 4.23
C PHE A 63 -8.70 -14.10 3.27
N SER A 64 -8.59 -12.94 2.62
CA SER A 64 -9.54 -12.52 1.59
C SER A 64 -9.38 -13.38 0.33
N THR A 65 -10.51 -13.82 -0.23
CA THR A 65 -10.57 -14.66 -1.45
C THR A 65 -10.14 -13.93 -2.73
N GLY A 66 -9.97 -12.61 -2.66
CA GLY A 66 -9.35 -11.74 -3.67
C GLY A 66 -8.79 -10.49 -3.02
N GLN A 67 -7.73 -9.92 -3.60
CA GLN A 67 -7.08 -8.71 -3.10
C GLN A 67 -7.55 -7.48 -3.89
N PHE A 68 -7.62 -6.31 -3.23
CA PHE A 68 -8.40 -5.12 -3.61
C PHE A 68 -9.92 -5.24 -3.45
N TRP A 69 -10.58 -4.08 -3.41
CA TRP A 69 -12.04 -3.94 -3.40
C TRP A 69 -12.74 -4.59 -4.59
N ASP A 70 -12.06 -4.82 -5.72
CA ASP A 70 -12.60 -5.45 -6.93
C ASP A 70 -12.04 -6.87 -7.18
N GLY A 71 -11.22 -7.39 -6.26
CA GLY A 71 -10.68 -8.75 -6.33
C GLY A 71 -9.69 -9.01 -7.46
N ARG A 72 -9.17 -7.96 -8.13
CA ARG A 72 -8.36 -8.10 -9.34
C ARG A 72 -6.96 -8.68 -9.12
N ALA A 73 -6.49 -8.79 -7.87
CA ALA A 73 -5.20 -9.39 -7.55
C ALA A 73 -5.41 -10.75 -6.85
N GLY A 74 -4.73 -11.79 -7.34
CA GLY A 74 -4.82 -13.15 -6.82
C GLY A 74 -3.98 -13.37 -5.56
N THR A 75 -3.00 -12.49 -5.31
CA THR A 75 -2.08 -12.56 -4.16
C THR A 75 -1.82 -11.18 -3.55
N LEU A 76 -1.35 -11.16 -2.29
CA LEU A 76 -0.92 -9.91 -1.63
C LEU A 76 0.29 -9.30 -2.33
N GLU A 77 1.18 -10.12 -2.87
CA GLU A 77 2.35 -9.68 -3.62
C GLU A 77 1.97 -8.95 -4.91
N GLU A 78 0.96 -9.42 -5.64
CA GLU A 78 0.43 -8.71 -6.81
C GLU A 78 -0.28 -7.43 -6.41
N GLN A 79 -1.04 -7.45 -5.31
CA GLN A 79 -1.71 -6.28 -4.76
C GLN A 79 -0.71 -5.18 -4.40
N ALA A 80 0.38 -5.52 -3.72
CA ALA A 80 1.39 -4.58 -3.24
C ALA A 80 2.13 -3.84 -4.35
N LYS A 81 2.16 -4.39 -5.59
CA LYS A 81 2.79 -3.72 -6.73
C LYS A 81 2.00 -2.52 -7.22
N MET A 82 0.67 -2.59 -7.27
CA MET A 82 -0.14 -1.57 -7.94
C MET A 82 -0.05 -0.16 -7.29
N PRO A 83 -0.02 -0.01 -5.95
CA PRO A 83 0.18 1.30 -5.32
C PRO A 83 1.45 2.01 -5.77
N LEU A 84 2.52 1.26 -6.07
CA LEU A 84 3.81 1.81 -6.47
C LEU A 84 3.69 2.70 -7.70
N ILE A 85 2.89 2.30 -8.70
CA ILE A 85 2.75 3.02 -9.97
C ILE A 85 1.47 3.86 -10.06
N ASN A 86 0.58 3.79 -9.08
CA ASN A 86 -0.64 4.58 -9.11
C ASN A 86 -0.30 6.06 -8.88
N PRO A 87 -0.66 6.98 -9.81
CA PRO A 87 -0.29 8.40 -9.73
C PRO A 87 -0.94 9.15 -8.57
N SER A 88 -1.98 8.60 -7.94
CA SER A 88 -2.61 9.15 -6.74
C SER A 88 -2.20 8.44 -5.45
N GLU A 89 -1.35 7.41 -5.53
CA GLU A 89 -0.81 6.70 -4.35
C GLU A 89 0.69 6.97 -4.22
N MET A 90 1.57 6.18 -4.86
CA MET A 90 3.04 6.35 -4.74
C MET A 90 3.70 6.89 -6.01
N GLY A 91 3.02 6.85 -7.16
CA GLY A 91 3.32 7.69 -8.32
C GLY A 91 4.58 7.39 -9.14
N ASN A 92 5.19 6.20 -9.03
CA ASN A 92 6.30 5.82 -9.90
C ASN A 92 5.86 5.65 -11.36
N GLU A 93 6.75 5.92 -12.31
CA GLU A 93 6.47 5.74 -13.74
C GLU A 93 6.31 4.26 -14.13
N SER A 94 7.06 3.37 -13.47
CA SER A 94 7.03 1.94 -13.70
C SER A 94 7.44 1.17 -12.42
N HIS A 95 7.36 -0.17 -12.45
CA HIS A 95 7.89 -1.00 -11.36
C HIS A 95 9.42 -1.12 -11.36
N GLU A 96 10.04 -0.78 -12.49
CA GLU A 96 11.48 -0.68 -12.66
C GLU A 96 11.88 0.79 -12.57
N SER A 97 12.99 1.08 -11.87
CA SER A 97 13.55 2.43 -11.73
C SER A 97 14.34 2.85 -12.96
#